data_AF-Q0U3Z5-F1
#
_entry.id   AF-Q0U3Z5-F1
#
_cell.length_a   1.000
_cell.length_b   1.000
_cell.length_c   1.000
_cell.angle_alpha   90.00
_cell.angle_beta   90.00
_cell.angle_gamma   90.00
#
_symmetry.space_group_name_H-M   'P 1'
#
loop_
_entity.id
_entity.type
_entity.pdbx_description
1 polymer ?
#
loop_
_entity_poly.entity_id
_entity_poly.type
_entity_poly.pdbx_seq_one_letter_code
_entity_poly.pdbx_strand_id
1 'polypeptide(L)'
;MVFGVIQNGPLTPCIDWNLLATVYGGTRRAFCHHVRAEQPGTVASNDRFPHFLRLPLELQRHILTFCDSASLFQLMHVSATVRDEAKKLFWSESTTRYHVYGYWLFSGGHPAYSCHDPESLAYMRYIEVDFNPYTPPTFSGWEGGQLGWLLQSKRLPSGYVAEQFAKFWTTLRSRFPSVVDVVLSTEFGSHSFGSPAPSELTKLAEGCPEAISVSVSCLLGRKPHSSRIPSRHIWHKTRRNNSSSTWTLVDPAWTRQSIFPPMKKFAGPVGSYISLAYNEQKFFHLSLARPLLIMQATEAYYLHFRPGPGVCPITGCGQEFEVPSQWVAHFIEADHNAKELCPPPCEPFQDLFKLHDASLALLEQRIDCTWARMQAAWGEEGSQQRDEMKQNFLQQLEYDPLYAEEKSPDESSLWRIYQKSLNDDWDECCPSTD
;
A
#
# COMPACT_ATOMS: atom_id res chain seq x y z
N MET A 1 17.14 -5.12 -6.43
CA MET A 1 16.11 -4.53 -5.55
C MET A 1 16.73 -3.31 -4.89
N VAL A 2 16.09 -2.14 -4.93
CA VAL A 2 16.64 -0.91 -4.34
C VAL A 2 16.02 -0.74 -2.95
N PHE A 3 16.84 -0.77 -1.89
CA PHE A 3 16.37 -0.63 -0.51
C PHE A 3 16.29 0.86 -0.15
N GLY A 4 15.09 1.43 -0.26
CA GLY A 4 14.93 2.88 -0.29
C GLY A 4 14.49 3.59 0.98
N VAL A 5 13.92 2.91 1.98
CA VAL A 5 13.43 3.61 3.18
C VAL A 5 13.49 2.66 4.38
N ILE A 6 14.66 2.52 5.00
CA ILE A 6 14.70 1.95 6.35
C ILE A 6 14.33 3.07 7.32
N GLN A 7 13.34 2.81 8.18
CA GLN A 7 12.84 3.80 9.13
C GLN A 7 13.99 4.21 10.05
N ASN A 8 14.35 5.50 10.04
CA ASN A 8 15.36 6.08 10.96
C ASN A 8 14.85 6.19 12.42
N GLY A 9 13.87 5.36 12.81
CA GLY A 9 13.33 5.32 14.16
C GLY A 9 14.22 4.50 15.09
N PRO A 10 14.03 4.62 16.43
CA PRO A 10 14.63 3.67 17.35
C PRO A 10 14.20 2.27 16.92
N LEU A 11 15.19 1.42 16.62
CA LEU A 11 14.94 0.04 16.23
C LEU A 11 14.15 -0.64 17.36
N THR A 12 12.93 -1.04 17.06
CA THR A 12 12.17 -1.88 17.97
C THR A 12 12.79 -3.28 17.93
N PRO A 13 13.03 -3.93 19.08
CA PRO A 13 13.51 -5.31 19.11
C PRO A 13 12.52 -6.29 18.48
N CYS A 14 11.27 -5.86 18.25
CA CYS A 14 10.25 -6.61 17.56
C CYS A 14 10.29 -6.35 16.05
N ILE A 15 10.56 -7.41 15.28
CA ILE A 15 10.45 -7.42 13.82
C ILE A 15 8.95 -7.44 13.45
N ASP A 16 8.52 -6.53 12.59
CA ASP A 16 7.17 -6.55 12.02
C ASP A 16 7.09 -7.55 10.86
N TRP A 17 6.79 -8.80 11.18
CA TRP A 17 6.62 -9.87 10.19
C TRP A 17 5.48 -9.65 9.19
N ASN A 18 4.65 -8.64 9.39
CA ASN A 18 3.56 -8.26 8.48
C ASN A 18 3.86 -6.98 7.71
N LEU A 19 5.11 -6.53 7.72
CA LEU A 19 5.60 -5.44 6.90
C LEU A 19 5.35 -5.77 5.42
N LEU A 20 4.75 -4.83 4.71
CA LEU A 20 4.58 -4.89 3.26
C LEU A 20 5.58 -3.93 2.65
N ALA A 21 6.21 -4.31 1.54
CA ALA A 21 7.15 -3.45 0.84
C ALA A 21 6.88 -3.39 -0.65
N THR A 22 7.25 -2.27 -1.27
CA THR A 22 7.26 -2.13 -2.72
C THR A 22 8.60 -2.56 -3.30
N VAL A 23 8.67 -2.66 -4.63
CA VAL A 23 9.91 -3.04 -5.35
C VAL A 23 11.06 -2.06 -5.10
N TYR A 24 10.74 -0.84 -4.63
CA TYR A 24 11.69 0.21 -4.29
C TYR A 24 11.90 0.37 -2.76
N GLY A 25 11.41 -0.60 -1.97
CA GLY A 25 11.57 -0.61 -0.52
C GLY A 25 10.66 0.37 0.23
N GLY A 26 9.63 0.93 -0.42
CA GLY A 26 8.60 1.71 0.26
C GLY A 26 7.79 0.80 1.17
N THR A 27 7.74 1.10 2.47
CA THR A 27 7.04 0.26 3.45
C THR A 27 5.57 0.65 3.62
N ARG A 28 4.73 -0.35 3.89
CA ARG A 28 3.30 -0.23 4.14
C ARG A 28 2.87 -1.22 5.22
N ARG A 29 1.73 -0.95 5.87
CA ARG A 29 1.08 -1.90 6.78
C ARG A 29 -0.31 -2.27 6.26
N ALA A 30 -0.73 -3.51 6.48
CA ALA A 30 -2.12 -3.88 6.26
C ALA A 30 -3.01 -3.31 7.38
N PHE A 31 -4.24 -2.89 7.05
CA PHE A 31 -5.19 -2.31 8.00
C PHE A 31 -5.36 -3.16 9.27
N CYS A 32 -5.51 -4.48 9.10
CA CYS A 32 -5.75 -5.40 10.20
C CYS A 32 -4.60 -5.46 11.23
N HIS A 33 -3.39 -5.09 10.84
CA HIS A 33 -2.24 -4.98 11.75
C HIS A 33 -2.17 -3.61 12.42
N HIS A 34 -2.61 -2.55 11.75
CA HIS A 34 -2.71 -1.21 12.34
C HIS A 34 -3.74 -1.13 13.47
N VAL A 35 -4.86 -1.84 13.34
CA VAL A 35 -5.95 -1.83 14.34
C VAL A 35 -5.85 -2.95 15.37
N ARG A 36 -4.81 -3.78 15.29
CA ARG A 36 -4.56 -4.84 16.28
C ARG A 36 -3.79 -4.22 17.43
N ALA A 37 -4.32 -4.32 18.65
CA ALA A 37 -3.58 -3.91 19.83
C ALA A 37 -2.27 -4.70 19.89
N GLU A 38 -1.14 -3.99 19.99
CA GLU A 38 0.12 -4.61 20.38
C GLU A 38 -0.15 -5.25 21.74
N GLN A 39 -0.07 -6.58 21.84
CA GLN A 39 -0.53 -7.30 23.03
C GLN A 39 0.10 -6.69 24.28
N PRO A 40 -0.64 -5.91 25.08
CA PRO A 40 -0.13 -5.49 26.36
C PRO A 40 -0.17 -6.74 27.23
N GLY A 41 0.92 -7.03 27.94
CA GLY A 41 1.02 -8.17 28.84
C GLY A 41 -0.29 -8.36 29.61
N THR A 42 -0.87 -9.54 29.43
CA THR A 42 -2.26 -9.88 29.71
C THR A 42 -2.65 -9.51 31.14
N VAL A 43 -3.41 -8.42 31.32
CA VAL A 43 -4.21 -8.22 32.52
C VAL A 43 -5.67 -8.10 32.07
N ALA A 44 -6.30 -9.25 31.86
CA ALA A 44 -7.73 -9.35 31.62
C ALA A 44 -8.47 -8.94 32.91
N SER A 45 -8.80 -7.66 33.05
CA SER A 45 -9.74 -7.19 34.07
C SER A 45 -11.10 -7.02 33.41
N ASN A 46 -11.98 -8.01 33.60
CA ASN A 46 -13.32 -8.05 33.02
C ASN A 46 -14.31 -7.02 33.63
N ASP A 47 -13.89 -6.19 34.61
CA ASP A 47 -14.82 -5.42 35.43
C ASP A 47 -14.84 -3.90 35.20
N ARG A 48 -14.03 -3.34 34.28
CA ARG A 48 -13.77 -1.87 34.27
C ARG A 48 -14.54 -1.03 33.25
N PHE A 49 -15.04 -1.61 32.17
CA PHE A 49 -15.73 -0.82 31.12
C PHE A 49 -17.04 -0.13 31.58
N PRO A 50 -17.87 -0.70 32.48
CA PRO A 50 -19.10 -0.05 32.94
C PRO A 50 -18.88 1.29 33.66
N HIS A 51 -17.69 1.50 34.26
CA HIS A 51 -17.38 2.75 34.95
C HIS A 51 -17.13 3.91 33.99
N PHE A 52 -16.53 3.63 32.83
CA PHE A 52 -16.29 4.64 31.80
C PHE A 52 -17.61 5.24 31.28
N LEU A 53 -18.62 4.40 31.03
CA LEU A 53 -19.93 4.85 30.55
C LEU A 53 -20.72 5.68 31.57
N ARG A 54 -20.33 5.67 32.85
CA ARG A 54 -20.94 6.50 33.91
C ARG A 54 -20.31 7.89 34.02
N LEU A 55 -19.20 8.14 33.35
CA LEU A 55 -18.56 9.46 33.33
C LEU A 55 -19.41 10.46 32.53
N PRO A 56 -19.37 11.77 32.85
CA PRO A 56 -19.87 12.82 31.98
C PRO A 56 -19.32 12.69 30.55
N LEU A 57 -20.11 13.07 29.55
CA LEU A 57 -19.77 12.89 28.13
C LEU A 57 -18.46 13.60 27.76
N GLU A 58 -18.17 14.72 28.40
CA GLU A 58 -16.94 15.50 28.22
C GLU A 58 -15.72 14.71 28.68
N LEU A 59 -15.81 14.03 29.82
CA LEU A 59 -14.73 13.19 30.32
C LEU A 59 -14.57 11.93 29.47
N GLN A 60 -15.67 11.33 29.01
CA GLN A 60 -15.61 10.21 28.07
C GLN A 60 -14.85 10.61 26.80
N ARG A 61 -15.24 11.73 26.19
CA ARG A 61 -14.57 12.28 24.99
C ARG A 61 -13.11 12.58 25.24
N HIS A 62 -12.78 13.20 26.37
CA HIS A 62 -11.39 13.49 26.71
C HIS A 62 -10.56 12.21 26.84
N ILE A 63 -11.07 11.17 27.51
CA ILE A 63 -10.40 9.86 27.61
C ILE A 63 -10.17 9.25 26.23
N LEU A 64 -11.17 9.31 25.32
CA LEU A 64 -11.02 8.80 23.96
C LEU A 64 -9.86 9.46 23.20
N THR A 65 -9.54 10.74 23.47
CA THR A 65 -8.41 11.41 22.80
C THR A 65 -7.03 10.86 23.19
N PHE A 66 -6.94 10.07 24.27
CA PHE A 66 -5.71 9.37 24.67
C PHE A 66 -5.67 7.91 24.20
N CYS A 67 -6.73 7.41 23.57
CA CYS A 67 -6.76 6.05 23.04
C CYS A 67 -5.93 5.95 21.76
N ASP A 68 -5.20 4.85 21.61
CA ASP A 68 -4.53 4.50 20.36
C ASP A 68 -5.54 4.05 19.29
N SER A 69 -5.08 3.94 18.05
CA SER A 69 -5.92 3.58 16.90
C SER A 69 -6.57 2.19 17.08
N ALA A 70 -5.86 1.25 17.71
CA ALA A 70 -6.40 -0.07 18.03
C ALA A 70 -7.56 0.00 19.04
N SER A 71 -7.40 0.72 20.15
CA SER A 71 -8.45 0.89 21.16
C SER A 71 -9.65 1.64 20.59
N LEU A 72 -9.43 2.71 19.83
CA LEU A 72 -10.49 3.45 19.15
C LEU A 72 -11.26 2.54 18.18
N PHE A 73 -10.55 1.74 17.39
CA PHE A 73 -11.18 0.78 16.49
C PHE A 73 -12.02 -0.26 17.25
N GLN A 74 -11.53 -0.80 18.37
CA GLN A 74 -12.33 -1.71 19.19
C GLN A 74 -13.59 -1.03 19.75
N LEU A 75 -13.46 0.20 20.27
CA LEU A 75 -14.59 0.97 20.81
C LEU A 75 -15.67 1.26 19.77
N MET A 76 -15.29 1.49 18.51
CA MET A 76 -16.23 1.61 17.38
C MET A 76 -17.11 0.36 17.22
N HIS A 77 -16.58 -0.82 17.51
CA HIS A 77 -17.27 -2.09 17.31
C HIS A 77 -18.06 -2.54 18.55
N VAL A 78 -17.54 -2.31 19.76
CA VAL A 78 -18.11 -2.88 20.99
C VAL A 78 -19.12 -1.97 21.71
N SER A 79 -19.11 -0.66 21.46
CA SER A 79 -19.98 0.27 22.20
C SER A 79 -20.72 1.23 21.29
N ALA A 80 -22.05 1.07 21.19
CA ALA A 80 -22.89 1.97 20.40
C ALA A 80 -22.86 3.41 20.92
N THR A 81 -22.70 3.61 22.24
CA THR A 81 -22.70 4.94 22.88
C THR A 81 -21.52 5.80 22.48
N VAL A 82 -20.33 5.21 22.32
CA VAL A 82 -19.11 5.96 21.95
C VAL A 82 -18.65 5.71 20.52
N ARG A 83 -19.37 4.88 19.76
CA ARG A 83 -19.00 4.51 18.38
C ARG A 83 -18.71 5.72 17.52
N ASP A 84 -19.60 6.71 17.52
CA ASP A 84 -19.47 7.86 16.62
C ASP A 84 -18.29 8.76 16.98
N GLU A 85 -18.03 8.97 18.27
CA GLU A 85 -16.88 9.76 18.73
C GLU A 85 -15.56 9.01 18.51
N ALA A 86 -15.52 7.70 18.82
CA ALA A 86 -14.36 6.87 18.55
C ALA A 86 -14.04 6.80 17.05
N LYS A 87 -15.07 6.71 16.20
CA LYS A 87 -14.92 6.75 14.74
C LYS A 87 -14.34 8.07 14.26
N LYS A 88 -14.86 9.21 14.73
CA LYS A 88 -14.31 10.53 14.38
C LYS A 88 -12.83 10.63 14.73
N LEU A 89 -12.46 10.19 15.94
CA LEU A 89 -11.08 10.25 16.41
C LEU A 89 -10.16 9.31 15.61
N PHE A 90 -10.57 8.05 15.41
CA PHE A 90 -9.81 7.05 14.66
C PHE A 90 -9.40 7.53 13.27
N TRP A 91 -10.37 8.08 12.51
CA TRP A 91 -10.11 8.56 11.15
C TRP A 91 -9.49 9.96 11.08
N SER A 92 -9.30 10.64 12.22
CA SER A 92 -8.72 11.99 12.29
C SER A 92 -7.22 12.03 12.56
N GLU A 93 -6.59 10.87 12.74
CA GLU A 93 -5.16 10.78 12.99
C GLU A 93 -4.34 11.21 11.76
N SER A 94 -3.65 12.35 11.85
CA SER A 94 -2.90 12.94 10.73
C SER A 94 -1.59 12.25 10.39
N THR A 95 -1.06 11.45 11.31
CA THR A 95 0.15 10.63 11.12
C THR A 95 -0.14 9.39 10.29
N THR A 96 -1.38 8.91 10.30
CA THR A 96 -1.84 7.74 9.54
C THR A 96 -2.30 8.16 8.16
N ARG A 97 -1.70 7.59 7.11
CA ARG A 97 -2.11 7.82 5.72
C ARG A 97 -2.62 6.56 5.07
N TYR A 98 -3.79 6.64 4.44
CA TYR A 98 -4.37 5.51 3.72
C TYR A 98 -3.90 5.49 2.27
N HIS A 99 -3.34 4.36 1.86
CA HIS A 99 -2.76 4.16 0.55
C HIS A 99 -3.82 3.77 -0.48
N VAL A 100 -3.85 4.47 -1.60
CA VAL A 100 -4.69 4.13 -2.76
C VAL A 100 -3.91 4.25 -4.05
N TYR A 101 -4.28 3.45 -5.05
CA TYR A 101 -3.62 3.52 -6.35
C TYR A 101 -4.17 4.65 -7.21
N GLY A 102 -3.29 5.43 -7.81
CA GLY A 102 -3.66 6.53 -8.69
C GLY A 102 -4.40 6.09 -9.96
N TYR A 103 -4.02 4.94 -10.53
CA TYR A 103 -4.70 4.40 -11.72
C TYR A 103 -6.17 4.12 -11.44
N TRP A 104 -6.52 3.60 -10.26
CA TRP A 104 -7.91 3.31 -9.89
C TRP A 104 -8.78 4.58 -9.87
N LEU A 105 -8.23 5.71 -9.41
CA LEU A 105 -8.93 7.00 -9.40
C LEU A 105 -9.12 7.59 -10.81
N PHE A 106 -8.12 7.45 -11.69
CA PHE A 106 -8.28 7.84 -13.10
C PHE A 106 -9.38 7.05 -13.82
N SER A 107 -9.59 5.82 -13.39
CA SER A 107 -10.60 4.90 -13.91
C SER A 107 -12.01 5.14 -13.34
N GLY A 108 -12.24 6.22 -12.60
CA GLY A 108 -13.54 6.50 -11.97
C GLY A 108 -13.73 5.85 -10.60
N GLY A 109 -12.69 5.19 -10.06
CA GLY A 109 -12.68 4.72 -8.67
C GLY A 109 -13.74 3.67 -8.39
N HIS A 110 -14.12 2.84 -9.36
CA HIS A 110 -15.19 1.86 -9.17
C HIS A 110 -14.81 0.80 -8.12
N PRO A 111 -15.70 0.41 -7.18
CA PRO A 111 -15.40 -0.58 -6.16
C PRO A 111 -15.03 -1.95 -6.73
N ALA A 112 -15.56 -2.34 -7.90
CA ALA A 112 -15.23 -3.61 -8.56
C ALA A 112 -13.73 -3.79 -8.80
N TYR A 113 -13.03 -2.67 -9.08
CA TYR A 113 -11.61 -2.64 -9.40
C TYR A 113 -10.70 -2.33 -8.20
N SER A 114 -11.24 -2.46 -6.99
CA SER A 114 -10.51 -2.30 -5.74
C SER A 114 -10.86 -3.40 -4.76
N CYS A 115 -9.89 -3.72 -3.90
CA CYS A 115 -10.08 -4.64 -2.79
C CYS A 115 -10.62 -3.92 -1.53
N HIS A 116 -10.74 -2.59 -1.58
CA HIS A 116 -11.06 -1.79 -0.41
C HIS A 116 -12.56 -1.67 -0.16
N ASP A 117 -12.92 -1.57 1.12
CA ASP A 117 -14.28 -1.35 1.58
C ASP A 117 -14.74 0.08 1.29
N PRO A 118 -15.70 0.31 0.37
CA PRO A 118 -16.10 1.65 -0.05
C PRO A 118 -16.70 2.47 1.10
N GLU A 119 -17.37 1.83 2.08
CA GLU A 119 -17.92 2.54 3.23
C GLU A 119 -16.82 3.13 4.11
N SER A 120 -15.75 2.37 4.35
CA SER A 120 -14.58 2.83 5.11
C SER A 120 -13.85 3.99 4.42
N LEU A 121 -13.77 3.99 3.09
CA LEU A 121 -13.12 5.06 2.32
C LEU A 121 -13.74 6.43 2.62
N ALA A 122 -15.05 6.48 2.87
CA ALA A 122 -15.77 7.73 3.12
C ALA A 122 -15.28 8.50 4.36
N TYR A 123 -14.63 7.81 5.31
CA TYR A 123 -14.13 8.41 6.54
C TYR A 123 -12.66 8.84 6.47
N MET A 124 -11.91 8.37 5.47
CA MET A 124 -10.46 8.61 5.38
C MET A 124 -10.17 10.08 5.09
N ARG A 125 -9.38 10.71 5.96
CA ARG A 125 -9.05 12.14 5.88
C ARG A 125 -7.69 12.43 5.25
N TYR A 126 -6.74 11.53 5.46
CA TYR A 126 -5.35 11.65 5.03
C TYR A 126 -5.02 10.50 4.08
N ILE A 127 -4.80 10.81 2.81
CA ILE A 127 -4.63 9.81 1.75
C ILE A 127 -3.26 9.96 1.11
N GLU A 128 -2.64 8.85 0.79
CA GLU A 128 -1.52 8.80 -0.14
C GLU A 128 -1.96 8.10 -1.42
N VAL A 129 -1.84 8.81 -2.54
CA VAL A 129 -2.14 8.28 -3.87
C VAL A 129 -0.83 7.89 -4.53
N ASP A 130 -0.63 6.59 -4.74
CA ASP A 130 0.59 6.02 -5.29
C ASP A 130 0.47 5.86 -6.81
N PHE A 131 1.42 6.46 -7.53
CA PHE A 131 1.57 6.32 -8.97
C PHE A 131 2.74 5.38 -9.24
N ASN A 132 2.43 4.24 -9.85
CA ASN A 132 3.46 3.36 -10.37
C ASN A 132 4.22 4.13 -11.47
N PRO A 133 5.56 4.11 -11.47
CA PRO A 133 6.36 4.86 -12.44
C PRO A 133 6.17 4.41 -13.89
N TYR A 134 5.75 3.18 -14.10
CA TYR A 134 5.42 2.68 -15.43
C TYR A 134 4.02 3.12 -15.89
N THR A 135 3.24 3.74 -15.01
CA THR A 135 1.87 4.21 -15.26
C THR A 135 1.75 5.69 -14.88
N PRO A 136 2.48 6.60 -15.55
CA PRO A 136 2.44 8.01 -15.19
C PRO A 136 1.02 8.58 -15.33
N PRO A 137 0.66 9.65 -14.61
CA PRO A 137 -0.68 10.25 -14.65
C PRO A 137 -1.17 10.64 -16.06
N THR A 138 -0.24 10.88 -16.99
CA THR A 138 -0.52 11.24 -18.38
C THR A 138 -0.70 10.03 -19.30
N PHE A 139 -0.51 8.81 -18.79
CA PHE A 139 -0.65 7.59 -19.58
C PHE A 139 -2.14 7.31 -19.81
N SER A 140 -2.58 7.60 -21.03
CA SER A 140 -3.97 7.46 -21.46
C SER A 140 -4.38 6.00 -21.58
N GLY A 141 -5.62 5.72 -21.17
CA GLY A 141 -6.34 4.51 -21.56
C GLY A 141 -6.33 3.42 -20.50
N TRP A 142 -6.87 3.72 -19.32
CA TRP A 142 -7.48 2.66 -18.50
C TRP A 142 -8.92 2.50 -18.96
N GLU A 143 -9.11 1.89 -20.13
CA GLU A 143 -10.44 1.61 -20.66
C GLU A 143 -10.91 0.29 -20.06
N GLY A 144 -11.34 0.37 -18.80
CA GLY A 144 -11.82 -0.76 -18.02
C GLY A 144 -10.71 -1.80 -17.76
N GLY A 145 -10.05 -1.70 -16.63
CA GLY A 145 -9.16 -2.76 -16.13
C GLY A 145 -7.80 -2.88 -16.80
N GLN A 146 -7.69 -2.63 -18.11
CA GLN A 146 -6.45 -2.87 -18.85
C GLN A 146 -5.60 -1.61 -18.97
N LEU A 147 -4.33 -1.75 -18.62
CA LEU A 147 -3.33 -0.75 -18.94
C LEU A 147 -3.11 -0.78 -20.45
N GLY A 148 -3.62 0.23 -21.17
CA GLY A 148 -3.35 0.42 -22.58
C GLY A 148 -1.89 0.84 -22.82
N TRP A 149 -0.93 -0.07 -22.66
CA TRP A 149 0.49 0.13 -22.99
C TRP A 149 0.70 0.62 -24.44
N LEU A 150 -0.30 0.40 -25.31
CA LEU A 150 -0.28 0.68 -26.75
C LEU A 150 -0.45 2.15 -27.16
N LEU A 151 -0.78 3.08 -26.26
CA LEU A 151 -1.02 4.49 -26.62
C LEU A 151 0.22 5.40 -26.56
N GLN A 152 1.43 4.85 -26.40
CA GLN A 152 2.68 5.64 -26.35
C GLN A 152 2.96 6.47 -27.62
N SER A 153 2.27 6.22 -28.74
CA SER A 153 2.60 6.82 -30.04
C SER A 153 1.66 7.92 -30.54
N LYS A 154 0.49 8.13 -29.92
CA LYS A 154 -0.47 9.14 -30.39
C LYS A 154 -0.44 10.37 -29.49
N ARG A 155 -0.10 11.53 -30.07
CA ARG A 155 -0.23 12.83 -29.39
C ARG A 155 -1.68 12.98 -28.90
N LEU A 156 -1.86 13.02 -27.59
CA LEU A 156 -3.17 13.26 -26.99
C LEU A 156 -3.64 14.68 -27.35
N PRO A 157 -4.95 14.91 -27.58
CA PRO A 157 -5.49 16.24 -27.81
C PRO A 157 -5.10 17.21 -26.70
N SER A 158 -4.87 18.48 -27.03
CA SER A 158 -4.34 19.51 -26.12
C SER A 158 -5.22 19.86 -24.90
N GLY A 159 -6.42 19.29 -24.76
CA GLY A 159 -7.27 19.41 -23.57
C GLY A 159 -7.41 18.14 -22.74
N TYR A 160 -6.98 16.99 -23.27
CA TYR A 160 -7.28 15.68 -22.68
C TYR A 160 -6.67 15.52 -21.28
N VAL A 161 -5.44 15.98 -21.07
CA VAL A 161 -4.75 15.87 -19.77
C VAL A 161 -5.48 16.67 -18.69
N ALA A 162 -5.93 17.89 -19.00
CA ALA A 162 -6.67 18.73 -18.06
C ALA A 162 -8.02 18.09 -17.68
N GLU A 163 -8.72 17.49 -18.65
CA GLU A 163 -9.95 16.75 -18.42
C GLU A 163 -9.73 15.52 -17.51
N GLN A 164 -8.68 14.73 -17.77
CA GLN A 164 -8.35 13.57 -16.93
C GLN A 164 -7.99 13.98 -15.50
N PHE A 165 -7.29 15.10 -15.31
CA PHE A 165 -6.97 15.61 -13.97
C PHE A 165 -8.22 16.10 -13.25
N ALA A 166 -9.12 16.80 -13.93
CA ALA A 166 -10.41 17.19 -13.37
C ALA A 166 -11.26 15.96 -12.98
N LYS A 167 -11.29 14.93 -13.83
CA LYS A 167 -11.96 13.66 -13.56
C LYS A 167 -11.36 12.96 -12.34
N PHE A 168 -10.03 12.90 -12.24
CA PHE A 168 -9.33 12.32 -11.09
C PHE A 168 -9.77 12.97 -9.78
N TRP A 169 -9.75 14.31 -9.69
CA TRP A 169 -10.13 15.02 -8.46
C TRP A 169 -11.61 14.87 -8.14
N THR A 170 -12.46 14.81 -9.16
CA THR A 170 -13.90 14.55 -9.00
C THR A 170 -14.13 13.15 -8.43
N THR A 171 -13.46 12.14 -8.99
CA THR A 171 -13.50 10.76 -8.48
C THR A 171 -13.01 10.69 -7.04
N LEU A 172 -11.86 11.29 -6.74
CA LEU A 172 -11.27 11.28 -5.41
C LEU A 172 -12.24 11.89 -4.39
N ARG A 173 -12.85 13.05 -4.67
CA ARG A 173 -13.85 13.66 -3.77
C ARG A 173 -15.10 12.82 -3.60
N SER A 174 -15.55 12.16 -4.66
CA SER A 174 -16.72 11.28 -4.61
C SER A 174 -16.46 10.04 -3.72
N ARG A 175 -15.27 9.43 -3.83
CA ARG A 175 -14.89 8.24 -3.05
C ARG A 175 -14.42 8.55 -1.63
N PHE A 176 -13.88 9.74 -1.42
CA PHE A 176 -13.32 10.19 -0.15
C PHE A 176 -13.90 11.56 0.27
N PRO A 177 -15.21 11.63 0.57
CA PRO A 177 -15.87 12.89 0.95
C PRO A 177 -15.24 13.59 2.16
N SER A 178 -14.57 12.85 3.05
CA SER A 178 -13.91 13.41 4.25
C SER A 178 -12.44 13.81 4.03
N VAL A 179 -11.90 13.63 2.82
CA VAL A 179 -10.48 13.93 2.56
C VAL A 179 -10.15 15.40 2.78
N VAL A 180 -9.07 15.65 3.52
CA VAL A 180 -8.56 17.00 3.78
C VAL A 180 -7.10 17.16 3.34
N ASP A 181 -6.36 16.07 3.21
CA ASP A 181 -4.96 16.10 2.80
C ASP A 181 -4.60 14.89 1.93
N VAL A 182 -3.94 15.17 0.80
CA VAL A 182 -3.55 14.18 -0.20
C VAL A 182 -2.06 14.31 -0.51
N VAL A 183 -1.34 13.20 -0.42
CA VAL A 183 0.04 13.09 -0.93
C VAL A 183 0.02 12.33 -2.24
N LEU A 184 0.37 13.00 -3.35
CA LEU A 184 0.60 12.37 -4.63
C LEU A 184 2.02 11.79 -4.65
N SER A 185 2.15 10.48 -4.66
CA SER A 185 3.40 9.76 -4.43
C SER A 185 3.84 9.01 -5.68
N THR A 186 5.12 9.09 -6.03
CA THR A 186 5.75 8.19 -7.01
C THR A 186 7.00 7.57 -6.41
N GLU A 187 7.28 6.32 -6.79
CA GLU A 187 8.42 5.57 -6.27
C GLU A 187 9.63 5.58 -7.20
N PHE A 188 9.52 6.19 -8.37
CA PHE A 188 10.64 6.29 -9.30
C PHE A 188 10.46 7.49 -10.23
N GLY A 189 11.45 8.38 -10.20
CA GLY A 189 11.80 9.17 -11.35
C GLY A 189 13.31 9.24 -11.44
N SER A 190 13.82 9.60 -12.61
CA SER A 190 15.23 9.98 -12.83
C SER A 190 15.63 11.26 -12.06
N HIS A 191 14.90 11.59 -10.99
CA HIS A 191 15.09 12.75 -10.15
C HIS A 191 16.36 12.57 -9.32
N SER A 192 17.30 13.46 -9.58
CA SER A 192 18.48 13.62 -8.74
C SER A 192 18.17 14.41 -7.48
N PHE A 193 19.00 14.26 -6.43
CA PHE A 193 18.94 15.14 -5.27
C PHE A 193 18.99 16.63 -5.68
N GLY A 194 18.10 17.44 -5.11
CA GLY A 194 17.95 18.85 -5.47
C GLY A 194 17.11 19.11 -6.74
N SER A 195 16.62 18.07 -7.40
CA SER A 195 15.68 18.24 -8.51
C SER A 195 14.37 18.86 -8.02
N PRO A 196 13.67 19.63 -8.88
CA PRO A 196 12.32 20.08 -8.56
C PRO A 196 11.38 18.89 -8.38
N ALA A 197 10.22 19.17 -7.77
CA ALA A 197 9.14 18.19 -7.65
C ALA A 197 8.74 17.61 -9.04
N PRO A 198 8.33 16.33 -9.12
CA PRO A 198 7.91 15.70 -10.37
C PRO A 198 6.88 16.52 -11.15
N SER A 199 7.19 16.85 -12.40
CA SER A 199 6.42 17.84 -13.18
C SER A 199 4.98 17.37 -13.45
N GLU A 200 4.78 16.08 -13.58
CA GLU A 200 3.50 15.43 -13.86
C GLU A 200 2.60 15.47 -12.62
N LEU A 201 3.15 15.18 -11.44
CA LEU A 201 2.42 15.21 -10.18
C LEU A 201 2.11 16.64 -9.75
N THR A 202 3.03 17.58 -10.00
CA THR A 202 2.78 19.01 -9.72
C THR A 202 1.66 19.56 -10.61
N LYS A 203 1.61 19.23 -11.90
CA LYS A 203 0.49 19.59 -12.78
C LYS A 203 -0.84 18.96 -12.32
N LEU A 204 -0.81 17.70 -11.86
CA LEU A 204 -2.01 17.07 -11.28
C LEU A 204 -2.47 17.81 -10.01
N ALA A 205 -1.54 18.12 -9.11
CA ALA A 205 -1.80 18.88 -7.89
C ALA A 205 -2.26 20.33 -8.13
N GLU A 206 -1.95 20.92 -9.28
CA GLU A 206 -2.47 22.25 -9.64
C GLU A 206 -3.98 22.26 -9.81
N GLY A 207 -4.57 21.14 -10.23
CA GLY A 207 -6.03 20.95 -10.30
C GLY A 207 -6.69 20.59 -8.96
N CYS A 208 -5.94 20.53 -7.86
CA CYS A 208 -6.48 20.15 -6.56
C CYS A 208 -7.53 21.18 -6.07
N PRO A 209 -8.70 20.72 -5.62
CA PRO A 209 -9.72 21.57 -5.00
C PRO A 209 -9.17 22.35 -3.78
N GLU A 210 -9.62 23.60 -3.60
CA GLU A 210 -9.10 24.50 -2.54
C GLU A 210 -9.27 23.95 -1.11
N ALA A 211 -10.28 23.11 -0.88
CA ALA A 211 -10.56 22.51 0.43
C ALA A 211 -9.61 21.37 0.80
N ILE A 212 -8.78 20.90 -0.13
CA ILE A 212 -7.87 19.77 0.05
C ILE A 212 -6.43 20.29 0.00
N SER A 213 -5.68 20.02 1.07
CA SER A 213 -4.22 20.18 1.07
C SER A 213 -3.59 19.13 0.17
N VAL A 214 -2.66 19.53 -0.69
CA VAL A 214 -1.96 18.61 -1.59
C VAL A 214 -0.45 18.77 -1.49
N SER A 215 0.22 17.65 -1.36
CA SER A 215 1.68 17.54 -1.41
C SER A 215 2.09 16.53 -2.46
N VAL A 216 3.32 16.67 -2.95
CA VAL A 216 3.92 15.71 -3.89
C VAL A 216 5.04 15.00 -3.15
N SER A 217 5.11 13.68 -3.28
CA SER A 217 6.21 12.86 -2.76
C SER A 217 6.87 12.07 -3.88
N CYS A 218 8.19 11.96 -3.80
CA CYS A 218 8.99 11.18 -4.74
C CYS A 218 10.08 10.46 -3.96
N LEU A 219 10.24 9.16 -4.22
CA LEU A 219 11.42 8.44 -3.79
C LEU A 219 12.56 8.76 -4.76
N LEU A 220 13.60 9.42 -4.26
CA LEU A 220 14.75 9.76 -5.09
C LEU A 220 15.66 8.54 -5.24
N GLY A 221 15.79 8.08 -6.48
CA GLY A 221 16.59 6.91 -6.82
C GLY A 221 18.09 7.17 -6.67
N ARG A 222 18.82 6.06 -6.54
CA ARG A 222 20.29 6.04 -6.56
C ARG A 222 20.75 6.46 -7.97
N LYS A 223 21.57 7.52 -8.09
CA LYS A 223 22.36 7.71 -9.31
C LYS A 223 23.32 6.52 -9.43
N PRO A 224 23.60 6.00 -10.63
CA PRO A 224 24.74 5.10 -10.82
C PRO A 224 25.95 5.77 -10.15
N HIS A 225 26.59 5.09 -9.20
CA HIS A 225 27.74 5.58 -8.40
C HIS A 225 27.46 6.54 -7.22
N SER A 226 26.22 6.88 -6.89
CA SER A 226 25.93 7.57 -5.62
C SER A 226 25.89 6.57 -4.48
N SER A 227 26.64 6.83 -3.40
CA SER A 227 26.55 6.09 -2.14
C SER A 227 25.28 6.43 -1.36
N ARG A 228 24.60 7.54 -1.70
CA ARG A 228 23.44 7.97 -0.90
C ARG A 228 22.30 6.95 -0.90
N ILE A 229 21.87 6.61 0.31
CA ILE A 229 20.63 5.88 0.58
C ILE A 229 19.48 6.62 -0.10
N PRO A 230 18.60 5.93 -0.84
CA PRO A 230 17.41 6.57 -1.38
C PRO A 230 16.64 7.24 -0.24
N SER A 231 16.07 8.40 -0.53
CA SER A 231 15.31 9.16 0.45
C SER A 231 14.05 9.66 -0.20
N ARG A 232 12.97 9.65 0.58
CA ARG A 232 11.68 10.14 0.12
C ARG A 232 11.58 11.62 0.45
N HIS A 233 11.43 12.40 -0.59
CA HIS A 233 11.25 13.84 -0.47
C HIS A 233 9.76 14.18 -0.55
N ILE A 234 9.33 15.21 0.18
CA ILE A 234 7.99 15.78 0.08
C ILE A 234 8.06 17.28 -0.25
N TRP A 235 7.28 17.69 -1.24
CA TRP A 235 7.15 19.08 -1.65
C TRP A 235 5.73 19.56 -1.37
N HIS A 236 5.61 20.79 -0.87
CA HIS A 236 4.33 21.47 -0.69
C HIS A 236 4.20 22.60 -1.71
N LYS A 237 2.97 22.83 -2.14
CA LYS A 237 2.60 23.97 -2.98
C LYS A 237 2.64 25.24 -2.13
N THR A 238 3.57 26.14 -2.39
CA THR A 238 3.59 27.47 -1.79
C THR A 238 2.81 28.45 -2.67
N ARG A 239 1.77 29.06 -2.10
CA ARG A 239 0.92 30.03 -2.79
C ARG A 239 1.75 31.29 -3.09
N ARG A 240 1.83 31.66 -4.38
CA ARG A 240 2.51 32.88 -4.83
C ARG A 240 1.55 33.72 -5.68
N ASN A 241 1.75 35.04 -5.65
CA ASN A 241 0.97 36.03 -6.39
C ASN A 241 0.95 35.74 -7.90
N ASN A 242 -0.25 35.49 -8.43
CA ASN A 242 -0.77 35.70 -9.78
C ASN A 242 -0.18 35.01 -11.04
N SER A 243 0.83 34.14 -11.02
CA SER A 243 1.20 33.46 -12.29
C SER A 243 1.85 32.08 -12.28
N SER A 244 2.42 31.59 -11.17
CA SER A 244 2.92 30.21 -11.13
C SER A 244 2.97 29.63 -9.72
N SER A 245 2.55 28.37 -9.58
CA SER A 245 2.72 27.61 -8.34
C SER A 245 4.21 27.36 -8.12
N THR A 246 4.70 27.67 -6.93
CA THR A 246 6.06 27.28 -6.53
C THR A 246 5.96 26.06 -5.61
N TRP A 247 6.93 25.17 -5.74
CA TRP A 247 6.99 23.94 -4.95
C TRP A 247 8.24 23.95 -4.08
N THR A 248 8.05 23.95 -2.77
CA THR A 248 9.16 23.95 -1.81
C THR A 248 9.31 22.57 -1.21
N LEU A 249 10.54 22.07 -1.17
CA LEU A 249 10.89 20.86 -0.44
C LEU A 249 10.68 21.13 1.05
N VAL A 250 9.76 20.41 1.69
CA VAL A 250 9.40 20.58 3.11
C VAL A 250 10.12 19.54 3.97
N ASP A 251 10.24 18.32 3.48
CA ASP A 251 10.93 17.23 4.18
C ASP A 251 11.81 16.45 3.18
N PRO A 252 13.15 16.49 3.34
CA PRO A 252 14.07 15.73 2.50
C PRO A 252 14.18 14.24 2.91
N ALA A 253 13.62 13.83 4.04
CA ALA A 253 13.74 12.48 4.58
C ALA A 253 12.40 12.00 5.16
N TRP A 254 11.32 12.20 4.40
CA TRP A 254 9.97 11.90 4.84
C TRP A 254 9.80 10.42 5.15
N THR A 255 9.56 10.11 6.42
CA THR A 255 9.31 8.73 6.87
C THR A 255 7.86 8.36 6.60
N ARG A 256 7.65 7.58 5.54
CA ARG A 256 6.32 7.10 5.13
C ARG A 256 5.75 6.14 6.17
N GLN A 257 4.51 6.39 6.58
CA GLN A 257 3.69 5.44 7.35
C GLN A 257 2.34 5.29 6.66
N SER A 258 2.31 4.40 5.66
CA SER A 258 1.13 4.20 4.83
C SER A 258 0.45 2.87 5.12
N ILE A 259 -0.87 2.92 5.14
CA ILE A 259 -1.72 1.80 5.56
C ILE A 259 -2.65 1.47 4.41
N PHE A 260 -2.74 0.20 4.03
CA PHE A 260 -3.77 -0.22 3.09
C PHE A 260 -5.15 -0.02 3.75
N PRO A 261 -6.16 0.50 3.03
CA PRO A 261 -7.53 0.58 3.53
C PRO A 261 -8.10 -0.77 3.98
N PRO A 262 -9.15 -0.77 4.83
CA PRO A 262 -9.92 -1.96 5.13
C PRO A 262 -10.38 -2.65 3.85
N MET A 263 -10.40 -3.97 3.86
CA MET A 263 -10.87 -4.75 2.71
C MET A 263 -12.39 -4.87 2.72
N LYS A 264 -12.99 -4.87 1.52
CA LYS A 264 -14.39 -5.26 1.37
C LYS A 264 -14.56 -6.76 1.62
N LYS A 265 -15.78 -7.19 1.88
CA LYS A 265 -16.10 -8.61 1.96
C LYS A 265 -16.07 -9.22 0.56
N PHE A 266 -15.28 -10.27 0.38
CA PHE A 266 -15.24 -11.06 -0.84
C PHE A 266 -16.29 -12.17 -0.78
N ALA A 267 -17.32 -12.09 -1.62
CA ALA A 267 -18.38 -13.09 -1.70
C ALA A 267 -18.63 -13.50 -3.16
N GLY A 268 -19.13 -14.72 -3.37
CA GLY A 268 -19.47 -15.23 -4.70
C GLY A 268 -18.26 -15.47 -5.62
N PRO A 269 -18.52 -15.82 -6.90
CA PRO A 269 -17.46 -16.06 -7.88
C PRO A 269 -16.59 -14.81 -8.16
N VAL A 270 -17.20 -13.63 -8.29
CA VAL A 270 -16.47 -12.37 -8.55
C VAL A 270 -15.59 -12.01 -7.34
N GLY A 271 -16.15 -12.09 -6.13
CA GLY A 271 -15.38 -11.81 -4.92
C GLY A 271 -14.26 -12.79 -4.69
N SER A 272 -14.46 -14.08 -5.01
CA SER A 272 -13.40 -15.08 -4.93
C SER A 272 -12.23 -14.71 -5.85
N TYR A 273 -12.52 -14.32 -7.09
CA TYR A 273 -11.48 -13.91 -8.05
C TYR A 273 -10.72 -12.65 -7.60
N ILE A 274 -11.43 -11.63 -7.10
CA ILE A 274 -10.78 -10.43 -6.53
C ILE A 274 -9.94 -10.78 -5.29
N SER A 275 -10.40 -11.71 -4.45
CA SER A 275 -9.64 -12.17 -3.29
C SER A 275 -8.35 -12.89 -3.69
N LEU A 276 -8.33 -13.58 -4.83
CA LEU A 276 -7.12 -14.20 -5.36
C LEU A 276 -6.09 -13.13 -5.73
N ALA A 277 -6.48 -12.17 -6.57
CA ALA A 277 -5.62 -11.06 -6.99
C ALA A 277 -5.08 -10.24 -5.79
N TYR A 278 -5.92 -10.04 -4.76
CA TYR A 278 -5.47 -9.44 -3.50
C TYR A 278 -4.36 -10.25 -2.82
N ASN A 279 -4.55 -11.58 -2.70
CA ASN A 279 -3.59 -12.44 -2.03
C ASN A 279 -2.27 -12.53 -2.80
N GLU A 280 -2.31 -12.55 -4.14
CA GLU A 280 -1.11 -12.44 -5.00
C GLU A 280 -0.33 -11.15 -4.73
N GLN A 281 -1.03 -10.01 -4.74
CA GLN A 281 -0.42 -8.73 -4.44
C GLN A 281 0.16 -8.69 -3.01
N LYS A 282 -0.56 -9.26 -2.05
CA LYS A 282 -0.08 -9.38 -0.66
C LYS A 282 1.16 -10.25 -0.55
N PHE A 283 1.16 -11.42 -1.20
CA PHE A 283 2.32 -12.32 -1.27
C PHE A 283 3.53 -11.58 -1.85
N PHE A 284 3.35 -10.93 -3.00
CA PHE A 284 4.39 -10.13 -3.64
C PHE A 284 4.97 -9.07 -2.68
N HIS A 285 4.11 -8.30 -2.00
CA HIS A 285 4.56 -7.27 -1.06
C HIS A 285 5.27 -7.82 0.18
N LEU A 286 4.86 -8.97 0.71
CA LEU A 286 5.54 -9.63 1.82
C LEU A 286 6.90 -10.18 1.38
N SER A 287 6.96 -10.81 0.21
CA SER A 287 8.22 -11.31 -0.38
C SER A 287 9.23 -10.19 -0.63
N LEU A 288 8.76 -9.02 -1.06
CA LEU A 288 9.59 -7.81 -1.19
C LEU A 288 10.03 -7.22 0.16
N ALA A 289 9.26 -7.42 1.23
CA ALA A 289 9.61 -6.95 2.57
C ALA A 289 10.68 -7.83 3.23
N ARG A 290 10.75 -9.12 2.86
CA ARG A 290 11.67 -10.09 3.47
C ARG A 290 13.13 -9.60 3.54
N PRO A 291 13.76 -9.07 2.46
CA PRO A 291 15.08 -8.45 2.55
C PRO A 291 15.21 -7.30 3.57
N LEU A 292 14.18 -6.46 3.69
CA LEU A 292 14.13 -5.36 4.67
C LEU A 292 14.13 -5.91 6.10
N LEU A 293 13.36 -6.97 6.34
CA LEU A 293 13.33 -7.65 7.63
C LEU A 293 14.69 -8.25 7.98
N ILE A 294 15.41 -8.86 7.02
CA ILE A 294 16.74 -9.42 7.25
C ILE A 294 17.72 -8.31 7.64
N MET A 295 17.65 -7.16 6.98
CA MET A 295 18.45 -6.00 7.35
C MET A 295 18.14 -5.52 8.76
N GLN A 296 16.87 -5.34 9.10
CA GLN A 296 16.46 -4.94 10.44
C GLN A 296 16.92 -5.94 11.52
N ALA A 297 16.79 -7.25 11.25
CA ALA A 297 17.22 -8.30 12.16
C ALA A 297 18.75 -8.31 12.36
N THR A 298 19.50 -8.15 11.27
CA THR A 298 20.97 -8.11 11.28
C THR A 298 21.47 -6.91 12.07
N GLU A 299 20.87 -5.75 11.84
CA GLU A 299 21.19 -4.53 12.57
C GLU A 299 20.84 -4.67 14.06
N ALA A 300 19.62 -5.13 14.39
CA ALA A 300 19.20 -5.38 15.77
C ALA A 300 20.13 -6.37 16.49
N TYR A 301 20.62 -7.40 15.80
CA TYR A 301 21.60 -8.35 16.33
C TYR A 301 22.88 -7.67 16.78
N TYR A 302 23.50 -6.88 15.90
CA TYR A 302 24.76 -6.20 16.21
C TYR A 302 24.63 -5.14 17.30
N LEU A 303 23.44 -4.55 17.48
CA LEU A 303 23.22 -3.48 18.45
C LEU A 303 22.84 -3.98 19.83
N HIS A 304 22.04 -5.05 19.91
CA HIS A 304 21.45 -5.47 21.18
C HIS A 304 22.11 -6.73 21.75
N PHE A 305 22.69 -7.58 20.91
CA PHE A 305 23.13 -8.91 21.35
C PHE A 305 24.65 -9.09 21.35
N ARG A 306 25.40 -8.22 20.68
CA ARG A 306 26.87 -8.33 20.61
C ARG A 306 27.55 -7.10 21.24
N PRO A 307 28.30 -7.25 22.33
CA PRO A 307 29.18 -6.18 22.79
C PRO A 307 30.38 -6.03 21.83
N GLY A 308 30.52 -4.87 21.21
CA GLY A 308 31.64 -4.52 20.32
C GLY A 308 31.20 -3.84 19.01
N PRO A 309 32.14 -3.40 18.16
CA PRO A 309 31.80 -2.88 16.83
C PRO A 309 31.11 -3.95 16.00
N GLY A 310 30.06 -3.56 15.29
CA GLY A 310 29.40 -4.42 14.31
C GLY A 310 30.34 -4.65 13.13
N VAL A 311 30.37 -5.86 12.57
CA VAL A 311 31.16 -6.15 11.37
C VAL A 311 30.19 -6.58 10.28
N CYS A 312 30.44 -6.19 9.04
CA CYS A 312 29.61 -6.63 7.93
C CYS A 312 29.62 -8.17 7.85
N PRO A 313 28.46 -8.84 7.90
CA PRO A 313 28.40 -10.31 7.89
C PRO A 313 28.72 -10.93 6.52
N ILE A 314 28.87 -10.10 5.47
CA ILE A 314 29.17 -10.57 4.13
C ILE A 314 30.65 -10.94 4.02
N THR A 315 30.89 -12.16 3.57
CA THR A 315 32.21 -12.76 3.45
C THR A 315 33.16 -11.86 2.65
N GLY A 316 34.30 -11.53 3.24
CA GLY A 316 35.34 -10.71 2.59
C GLY A 316 35.13 -9.20 2.66
N CYS A 317 33.99 -8.72 3.18
CA CYS A 317 33.77 -7.29 3.33
C CYS A 317 34.56 -6.69 4.51
N GLY A 318 34.41 -7.25 5.70
CA GLY A 318 35.18 -6.86 6.89
C GLY A 318 34.96 -5.43 7.41
N GLN A 319 34.04 -4.66 6.82
CA GLN A 319 33.75 -3.30 7.25
C GLN A 319 33.19 -3.29 8.68
N GLU A 320 33.74 -2.41 9.54
CA GLU A 320 33.30 -2.24 10.92
C GLU A 320 32.38 -1.01 11.08
N PHE A 321 31.51 -1.07 12.09
CA PHE A 321 30.48 -0.07 12.39
C PHE A 321 30.41 0.20 13.89
N GLU A 322 30.32 1.48 14.25
CA GLU A 322 30.23 1.93 15.63
C GLU A 322 28.79 2.24 16.07
N VAL A 323 27.93 2.65 15.13
CA VAL A 323 26.55 3.04 15.44
C VAL A 323 25.51 2.29 14.61
N PRO A 324 24.28 2.15 15.15
CA PRO A 324 23.10 1.83 14.35
C PRO A 324 23.06 2.69 13.08
N SER A 325 22.47 2.19 12.00
CA SER A 325 22.34 2.76 10.65
C SER A 325 23.58 2.71 9.75
N GLN A 326 24.81 2.65 10.30
CA GLN A 326 26.01 2.58 9.46
C GLN A 326 26.10 1.27 8.67
N TRP A 327 25.70 0.15 9.29
CA TRP A 327 25.70 -1.15 8.59
C TRP A 327 24.69 -1.15 7.44
N VAL A 328 23.46 -0.68 7.67
CA VAL A 328 22.43 -0.56 6.64
C VAL A 328 22.90 0.35 5.50
N ALA A 329 23.45 1.52 5.85
CA ALA A 329 23.98 2.46 4.88
C ALA A 329 25.05 1.78 4.01
N HIS A 330 26.01 1.12 4.64
CA HIS A 330 27.05 0.36 3.97
C HIS A 330 26.49 -0.76 3.09
N PHE A 331 25.51 -1.51 3.57
CA PHE A 331 24.89 -2.59 2.80
C PHE A 331 24.30 -2.09 1.49
N ILE A 332 23.63 -0.94 1.54
CA ILE A 332 23.07 -0.27 0.36
C ILE A 332 24.19 0.31 -0.52
N GLU A 333 25.20 0.94 0.09
CA GLU A 333 26.32 1.60 -0.59
C GLU A 333 27.21 0.63 -1.37
N ALA A 334 27.54 -0.50 -0.74
CA ALA A 334 28.36 -1.56 -1.32
C ALA A 334 27.60 -2.41 -2.35
N ASP A 335 26.31 -2.11 -2.58
CA ASP A 335 25.43 -2.87 -3.49
C ASP A 335 25.36 -4.36 -3.13
N HIS A 336 25.42 -4.64 -1.83
CA HIS A 336 25.34 -6.01 -1.33
C HIS A 336 23.98 -6.60 -1.66
N ASN A 337 23.97 -7.88 -2.04
CA ASN A 337 22.74 -8.56 -2.39
C ASN A 337 22.08 -9.13 -1.13
N ALA A 338 20.76 -8.93 -0.95
CA ALA A 338 20.05 -9.53 0.18
C ALA A 338 20.10 -11.06 0.19
N LYS A 339 20.34 -11.70 -0.97
CA LYS A 339 20.61 -13.14 -1.06
C LYS A 339 21.88 -13.55 -0.30
N GLU A 340 22.87 -12.66 -0.17
CA GLU A 340 24.12 -12.90 0.56
C GLU A 340 23.94 -12.83 2.09
N LEU A 341 22.86 -12.21 2.57
CA LEU A 341 22.50 -12.15 4.00
C LEU A 341 21.63 -13.32 4.47
N CYS A 342 21.35 -14.30 3.61
CA CYS A 342 20.55 -15.46 3.98
C CYS A 342 21.46 -16.63 4.39
N PRO A 343 21.37 -17.14 5.63
CA PRO A 343 20.43 -16.77 6.71
C PRO A 343 20.94 -15.60 7.60
N PRO A 344 20.07 -14.94 8.39
CA PRO A 344 20.48 -13.89 9.33
C PRO A 344 21.53 -14.41 10.34
N PRO A 345 22.38 -13.51 10.89
CA PRO A 345 23.61 -13.91 11.57
C PRO A 345 23.44 -14.61 12.93
N CYS A 346 22.24 -14.71 13.50
CA CYS A 346 22.03 -15.36 14.79
C CYS A 346 20.87 -16.36 14.80
N GLU A 347 21.06 -17.49 15.49
CA GLU A 347 20.11 -18.61 15.56
C GLU A 347 18.66 -18.19 15.91
N PRO A 348 18.40 -17.29 16.88
CA PRO A 348 17.02 -16.89 17.20
C PRO A 348 16.27 -16.25 16.03
N PHE A 349 16.95 -15.43 15.22
CA PHE A 349 16.34 -14.87 14.02
C PHE A 349 16.21 -15.92 12.91
N GLN A 350 17.15 -16.85 12.78
CA GLN A 350 17.06 -17.90 11.75
C GLN A 350 15.77 -18.71 11.88
N ASP A 351 15.39 -19.11 13.09
CA ASP A 351 14.16 -19.88 13.29
C ASP A 351 12.91 -19.04 13.02
N LEU A 352 12.93 -17.74 13.37
CA LEU A 352 11.83 -16.83 13.04
C LEU A 352 11.70 -16.62 11.52
N PHE A 353 12.82 -16.51 10.78
CA PHE A 353 12.81 -16.42 9.33
C PHE A 353 12.35 -17.72 8.66
N LYS A 354 12.73 -18.90 9.18
CA LYS A 354 12.17 -20.18 8.71
C LYS A 354 10.65 -20.22 8.88
N LEU A 355 10.13 -19.75 10.02
CA LEU A 355 8.69 -19.67 10.27
C LEU A 355 8.00 -18.68 9.31
N HIS A 356 8.63 -17.54 9.06
CA HIS A 356 8.13 -16.55 8.10
C HIS A 356 8.11 -17.12 6.67
N ASP A 357 9.19 -17.76 6.23
CA ASP A 357 9.30 -18.39 4.91
C ASP A 357 8.26 -19.52 4.74
N ALA A 358 8.05 -20.34 5.76
CA ALA A 358 6.98 -21.34 5.77
C ALA A 358 5.58 -20.69 5.68
N SER A 359 5.38 -19.52 6.29
CA SER A 359 4.13 -18.77 6.20
C SER A 359 3.90 -18.18 4.81
N LEU A 360 4.96 -17.71 4.13
CA LEU A 360 4.90 -17.25 2.74
C LEU A 360 4.59 -18.41 1.79
N ALA A 361 5.27 -19.54 1.93
CA ALA A 361 5.02 -20.75 1.14
C ALA A 361 3.57 -21.25 1.32
N LEU A 362 3.02 -21.19 2.54
CA LEU A 362 1.62 -21.53 2.78
C LEU A 362 0.65 -20.55 2.11
N LEU A 363 0.99 -19.26 2.03
CA LEU A 363 0.18 -18.26 1.33
C LEU A 363 0.21 -18.51 -0.19
N GLU A 364 1.39 -18.74 -0.76
CA GLU A 364 1.58 -19.12 -2.17
C GLU A 364 0.78 -20.39 -2.52
N GLN A 365 0.94 -21.46 -1.73
CA GLN A 365 0.18 -22.69 -1.91
C GLN A 365 -1.34 -22.45 -1.89
N ARG A 366 -1.84 -21.55 -1.03
CA ARG A 366 -3.27 -21.20 -0.98
C ARG A 366 -3.73 -20.45 -2.22
N ILE A 367 -2.89 -19.58 -2.77
CA ILE A 367 -3.14 -18.89 -4.04
C ILE A 367 -3.26 -19.94 -5.14
N ASP A 368 -2.28 -20.83 -5.28
CA ASP A 368 -2.26 -21.89 -6.30
C ASP A 368 -3.47 -22.83 -6.18
N CYS A 369 -3.79 -23.28 -4.96
CA CYS A 369 -4.95 -24.13 -4.74
C CYS A 369 -6.27 -23.42 -5.07
N THR A 370 -6.36 -22.12 -4.79
CA THR A 370 -7.56 -21.32 -5.10
C THR A 370 -7.69 -21.14 -6.61
N TRP A 371 -6.57 -20.87 -7.28
CA TRP A 371 -6.49 -20.76 -8.74
C TRP A 371 -6.88 -22.06 -9.44
N ALA A 372 -6.24 -23.18 -9.06
CA ALA A 372 -6.56 -24.50 -9.61
C ALA A 372 -8.04 -24.87 -9.41
N ARG A 373 -8.63 -24.51 -8.26
CA ARG A 373 -10.06 -24.69 -8.02
C ARG A 373 -10.93 -23.82 -8.93
N MET A 374 -10.53 -22.58 -9.22
CA MET A 374 -11.27 -21.72 -10.15
C MET A 374 -11.20 -22.26 -11.58
N GLN A 375 -10.02 -22.71 -12.03
CA GLN A 375 -9.85 -23.36 -13.33
C GLN A 375 -10.70 -24.63 -13.44
N ALA A 376 -10.67 -25.49 -12.42
CA ALA A 376 -11.50 -26.69 -12.39
C ALA A 376 -13.01 -26.36 -12.38
N ALA A 377 -13.42 -25.30 -11.68
CA ALA A 377 -14.81 -24.84 -11.66
C ALA A 377 -15.24 -24.19 -12.99
N TRP A 378 -14.30 -23.60 -13.72
CA TRP A 378 -14.53 -22.99 -15.03
C TRP A 378 -14.87 -24.03 -16.11
N GLY A 379 -14.28 -25.23 -16.05
CA GLY A 379 -14.62 -26.33 -16.94
C GLY A 379 -14.17 -26.14 -18.40
N GLU A 380 -14.56 -27.09 -19.26
CA GLU A 380 -14.16 -27.12 -20.66
C GLU A 380 -14.97 -26.14 -21.52
N GLU A 381 -14.41 -25.73 -22.68
CA GLU A 381 -15.15 -24.94 -23.66
C GLU A 381 -16.41 -25.66 -24.17
N GLY A 382 -17.54 -24.95 -24.15
CA GLY A 382 -18.83 -25.50 -24.53
C GLY A 382 -19.47 -26.42 -23.49
N SER A 383 -18.84 -26.65 -22.34
CA SER A 383 -19.44 -27.44 -21.26
C SER A 383 -20.54 -26.66 -20.53
N GLN A 384 -21.57 -27.39 -20.06
CA GLN A 384 -22.62 -26.82 -19.21
C GLN A 384 -22.03 -26.15 -17.96
N GLN A 385 -21.00 -26.75 -17.37
CA GLN A 385 -20.29 -26.20 -16.21
C GLN A 385 -19.74 -24.80 -16.49
N ARG A 386 -19.09 -24.60 -17.65
CA ARG A 386 -18.54 -23.31 -18.04
C ARG A 386 -19.64 -22.27 -18.26
N ASP A 387 -20.75 -22.68 -18.84
CA ASP A 387 -21.89 -21.78 -19.07
C ASP A 387 -22.59 -21.39 -17.75
N GLU A 388 -22.74 -22.32 -16.81
CA GLU A 388 -23.23 -22.02 -15.45
C GLU A 388 -22.29 -21.06 -14.72
N MET A 389 -20.96 -21.27 -14.80
CA MET A 389 -19.99 -20.38 -14.17
C MET A 389 -19.99 -18.98 -14.79
N LYS A 390 -20.10 -18.87 -16.12
CA LYS A 390 -20.29 -17.58 -16.82
C LYS A 390 -21.54 -16.87 -16.30
N GLN A 391 -22.68 -17.56 -16.26
CA GLN A 391 -23.94 -16.99 -15.80
C GLN A 391 -23.85 -16.51 -14.35
N ASN A 392 -23.30 -17.33 -13.44
CA ASN A 392 -23.13 -16.95 -12.05
C ASN A 392 -22.23 -15.72 -11.87
N PHE A 393 -21.14 -15.64 -12.64
CA PHE A 393 -20.23 -14.48 -12.59
C PHE A 393 -20.91 -13.21 -13.11
N LEU A 394 -21.55 -13.28 -14.28
CA LEU A 394 -22.27 -12.15 -14.89
C LEU A 394 -23.46 -11.71 -14.05
N GLN A 395 -24.21 -12.64 -13.47
CA GLN A 395 -25.31 -12.33 -12.55
C GLN A 395 -24.79 -11.59 -11.32
N GLN A 396 -23.67 -12.00 -10.73
CA GLN A 396 -23.09 -11.26 -9.61
C GLN A 396 -22.65 -9.85 -10.05
N LEU A 397 -22.04 -9.70 -11.22
CA LEU A 397 -21.71 -8.38 -11.77
C LEU A 397 -22.96 -7.53 -12.04
N GLU A 398 -24.12 -8.10 -12.28
CA GLU A 398 -25.36 -7.35 -12.52
C GLU A 398 -26.00 -6.86 -11.21
N TYR A 399 -26.04 -7.72 -10.18
CA TYR A 399 -26.90 -7.48 -9.01
C TYR A 399 -26.14 -7.13 -7.72
N ASP A 400 -24.84 -7.42 -7.60
CA ASP A 400 -24.07 -7.14 -6.38
C ASP A 400 -23.54 -5.70 -6.40
N PRO A 401 -23.98 -4.79 -5.50
CA PRO A 401 -23.58 -3.39 -5.53
C PRO A 401 -22.06 -3.14 -5.37
N LEU A 402 -21.31 -4.13 -4.86
CA LEU A 402 -19.85 -4.03 -4.76
C LEU A 402 -19.13 -4.23 -6.10
N TYR A 403 -19.82 -4.78 -7.08
CA TYR A 403 -19.28 -5.13 -8.40
C TYR A 403 -20.10 -4.56 -9.56
N ALA A 404 -21.37 -4.21 -9.35
CA ALA A 404 -22.27 -3.68 -10.36
C ALA A 404 -21.78 -2.36 -10.95
N GLU A 405 -21.58 -2.37 -12.26
CA GLU A 405 -21.15 -1.22 -13.07
C GLU A 405 -22.35 -0.63 -13.82
N GLU A 406 -22.18 0.58 -14.38
CA GLU A 406 -23.21 1.20 -15.24
C GLU A 406 -23.35 0.50 -16.61
N LYS A 407 -22.33 -0.26 -17.01
CA LYS A 407 -22.30 -1.01 -18.27
C LYS A 407 -22.91 -2.39 -18.07
N SER A 408 -23.31 -3.04 -19.17
CA SER A 408 -23.78 -4.41 -19.09
C SER A 408 -22.66 -5.35 -18.58
N PRO A 409 -22.99 -6.41 -17.82
CA PRO A 409 -21.99 -7.33 -17.26
C PRO A 409 -21.00 -7.92 -18.28
N ASP A 410 -21.46 -8.17 -19.51
CA ASP A 410 -20.66 -8.71 -20.60
C ASP A 410 -19.65 -7.69 -21.18
N GLU A 411 -19.91 -6.40 -20.99
CA GLU A 411 -19.00 -5.31 -21.32
C GLU A 411 -18.05 -4.95 -20.15
N SER A 412 -18.29 -5.49 -18.95
CA SER A 412 -17.43 -5.27 -17.80
C SER A 412 -16.02 -5.74 -18.12
N SER A 413 -15.05 -4.95 -17.70
CA SER A 413 -13.67 -5.32 -17.93
C SER A 413 -13.15 -6.30 -16.90
N LEU A 414 -13.77 -6.34 -15.72
CA LEU A 414 -13.51 -7.41 -14.77
C LEU A 414 -13.89 -8.76 -15.38
N TRP A 415 -15.00 -8.82 -16.12
CA TRP A 415 -15.40 -10.01 -16.86
C TRP A 415 -14.38 -10.40 -17.93
N ARG A 416 -13.96 -9.45 -18.78
CA ARG A 416 -12.95 -9.72 -19.83
C ARG A 416 -11.62 -10.20 -19.27
N ILE A 417 -11.15 -9.58 -18.18
CA ILE A 417 -9.91 -10.00 -17.51
C ILE A 417 -10.09 -11.40 -16.95
N TYR A 418 -11.20 -11.70 -16.27
CA TYR A 418 -11.50 -13.03 -15.74
C TYR A 418 -11.51 -14.10 -16.84
N GLN A 419 -12.20 -13.85 -17.96
CA GLN A 419 -12.22 -14.76 -19.09
C GLN A 419 -10.82 -15.00 -19.66
N LYS A 420 -10.06 -13.92 -19.89
CA LYS A 420 -8.68 -14.01 -20.38
C LYS A 420 -7.84 -14.89 -19.44
N SER A 421 -7.94 -14.61 -18.14
CA SER A 421 -7.19 -15.31 -17.10
C SER A 421 -7.42 -16.83 -17.08
N LEU A 422 -8.65 -17.26 -17.37
CA LEU A 422 -9.03 -18.68 -17.31
C LEU A 422 -9.00 -19.41 -18.65
N ASN A 423 -8.87 -18.68 -19.75
CA ASN A 423 -8.80 -19.26 -21.10
C ASN A 423 -7.38 -19.32 -21.62
N ASP A 424 -6.55 -18.35 -21.27
CA ASP A 424 -5.13 -18.36 -21.58
C ASP A 424 -4.42 -19.17 -20.48
N ASP A 425 -3.47 -20.03 -20.84
CA ASP A 425 -2.52 -20.54 -19.86
C ASP A 425 -1.83 -19.31 -19.25
N TRP A 426 -2.10 -19.09 -17.96
CA TRP A 426 -1.76 -17.88 -17.18
C TRP A 426 -0.28 -17.46 -17.25
N ASP A 427 0.59 -18.33 -17.76
CA ASP A 427 2.03 -18.18 -17.86
C ASP A 427 2.49 -16.94 -18.66
N GLU A 428 1.65 -16.33 -19.51
CA GLU A 428 2.04 -15.15 -20.31
C GLU A 428 1.70 -13.77 -19.68
N CYS A 429 0.88 -13.70 -18.64
CA CYS A 429 0.34 -12.40 -18.16
C CYS A 429 1.04 -11.80 -16.93
N CYS A 430 1.81 -12.58 -16.17
CA CYS A 430 2.73 -12.03 -15.18
C CYS A 430 4.08 -11.79 -15.87
N PRO A 431 4.52 -10.54 -16.09
CA PRO A 431 5.88 -10.31 -16.51
C PRO A 431 6.80 -10.92 -15.45
N SER A 432 7.49 -12.00 -15.80
CA SER A 432 8.56 -12.58 -15.00
C SER A 432 9.50 -11.45 -14.60
N THR A 433 9.49 -11.09 -13.32
CA THR A 433 10.35 -10.04 -12.76
C THR A 433 11.76 -10.57 -12.57
N ASP A 434 12.39 -11.02 -13.64
CA ASP A 434 13.83 -11.33 -13.68
C ASP A 434 14.65 -10.03 -13.65
#